data_AF-A0A7S2YS31-F1
#
_entry.id   AF-A0A7S2YS31-F1
#
_cell.length_a   1.000
_cell.length_b   1.000
_cell.length_c   1.000
_cell.angle_alpha   90.00
_cell.angle_beta   90.00
_cell.angle_gamma   90.00
#
_symmetry.space_group_name_H-M   'P 1'
#
loop_
_entity.id
_entity.type
_entity.pdbx_description
1 polymer ?
#
loop_
_entity_poly.entity_id
_entity_poly.type
_entity_poly.pdbx_seq_one_letter_code
_entity_poly.pdbx_strand_id
1 'polypeptide(L)'
;PSTTASRMMGFPTSSDQAMQVLETQRLAADDIVVVIRQGKLEEGGVKVLNLIPRVSMAGRLVIRDALSSSTPVGSTTVSNIKDDNDNQNENGKMLQRQATIQQLKETQLESSLNNVLNSFGECDIMIGQGIRGELGVVTVAQINILRELQDAIRAYD
;
A
#
# COMPACT_ATOMS: atom_id res chain seq x y z
N PRO A 1 25.76 26.23 -17.32
CA PRO A 1 24.89 26.11 -16.11
C PRO A 1 23.87 24.98 -16.28
N SER A 2 24.24 23.75 -15.95
CA SER A 2 23.31 22.61 -15.85
C SER A 2 24.00 21.46 -15.12
N THR A 3 24.30 21.69 -13.85
CA THR A 3 24.79 20.65 -12.94
C THR A 3 23.71 20.47 -11.88
N THR A 4 23.47 19.22 -11.50
CA THR A 4 22.79 18.85 -10.24
C THR A 4 21.26 18.88 -10.24
N ALA A 5 20.63 18.21 -11.20
CA ALA A 5 19.39 17.48 -10.87
C ALA A 5 19.80 16.22 -10.09
N SER A 6 20.23 16.44 -8.85
CA SER A 6 20.45 15.38 -7.88
C SER A 6 19.18 14.54 -7.84
N ARG A 7 19.39 13.28 -8.18
CA ARG A 7 18.47 12.15 -8.20
C ARG A 7 17.98 11.86 -6.77
N MET A 8 17.30 12.81 -6.16
CA MET A 8 16.46 12.56 -5.00
C MET A 8 15.22 11.89 -5.57
N MET A 9 15.02 10.62 -5.24
CA MET A 9 13.69 10.04 -5.22
C MET A 9 12.87 10.86 -4.23
N GLY A 10 12.32 11.97 -4.73
CA GLY A 10 11.41 12.82 -4.01
C GLY A 10 10.22 11.97 -3.63
N PHE A 11 9.80 12.08 -2.38
CA PHE A 11 8.54 11.50 -1.93
C PHE A 11 7.43 11.90 -2.89
N PRO A 12 6.53 10.98 -3.28
CA PRO A 12 5.46 11.33 -4.20
C PRO A 12 4.63 12.45 -3.59
N THR A 13 4.39 13.51 -4.36
CA THR A 13 3.61 14.68 -3.90
C THR A 13 2.20 14.70 -4.49
N SER A 14 1.88 13.77 -5.39
CA SER A 14 0.58 13.62 -6.06
C SER A 14 0.19 12.15 -6.20
N SER A 15 -1.11 11.84 -6.26
CA SER A 15 -1.60 10.47 -6.48
C SER A 15 -1.00 9.82 -7.73
N ASP A 16 -0.91 10.55 -8.85
CA ASP A 16 -0.35 10.01 -10.10
C ASP A 16 1.12 9.60 -9.96
N GLN A 17 1.92 10.40 -9.25
CA GLN A 17 3.31 10.05 -8.93
C GLN A 17 3.38 8.88 -7.95
N ALA A 18 2.47 8.80 -6.97
CA ALA A 18 2.43 7.67 -6.06
C ALA A 18 2.08 6.36 -6.79
N MET A 19 1.16 6.38 -7.75
CA MET A 19 0.88 5.20 -8.58
C MET A 19 2.09 4.76 -9.40
N GLN A 20 2.82 5.70 -10.02
CA GLN A 20 4.07 5.36 -10.73
C GLN A 20 5.13 4.76 -9.78
N VAL A 21 5.22 5.28 -8.55
CA VAL A 21 6.12 4.72 -7.53
C VAL A 21 5.70 3.30 -7.16
N LEU A 22 4.40 3.05 -6.96
CA LEU A 22 3.87 1.71 -6.67
C LEU A 22 4.14 0.74 -7.82
N GLU A 23 3.89 1.12 -9.07
CA GLU A 23 4.19 0.31 -10.25
C GLU A 23 5.70 0.00 -10.36
N THR A 24 6.55 1.00 -10.10
CA THR A 24 8.00 0.80 -10.06
C THR A 24 8.40 -0.13 -8.90
N GLN A 25 7.74 -0.05 -7.74
CA GLN A 25 8.02 -0.94 -6.61
C GLN A 25 7.54 -2.37 -6.88
N ARG A 26 6.46 -2.56 -7.65
CA ARG A 26 6.03 -3.88 -8.11
C ARG A 26 7.13 -4.55 -8.93
N LEU A 27 7.70 -3.84 -9.91
CA LEU A 27 8.83 -4.36 -10.69
C LEU A 27 10.06 -4.64 -9.81
N ALA A 28 10.32 -3.80 -8.80
CA ALA A 28 11.39 -4.04 -7.85
C ALA A 28 11.14 -5.28 -6.97
N ALA A 29 9.89 -5.64 -6.69
CA ALA A 29 9.53 -6.87 -5.99
C ALA A 29 9.85 -8.11 -6.83
N ASP A 30 9.60 -8.07 -8.15
CA ASP A 30 10.01 -9.13 -9.07
C ASP A 30 11.54 -9.29 -9.12
N ASP A 31 12.29 -8.18 -9.10
CA ASP A 31 13.75 -8.22 -9.03
C ASP A 31 14.25 -8.87 -7.73
N ILE A 32 13.58 -8.63 -6.59
CA ILE A 32 13.91 -9.28 -5.32
C ILE A 32 13.76 -10.80 -5.46
N VAL A 33 12.69 -11.28 -6.09
CA VAL A 33 12.47 -12.72 -6.33
C VAL A 33 13.65 -13.32 -7.10
N VAL A 34 14.16 -12.62 -8.13
CA VAL A 34 15.33 -13.08 -8.90
C VAL A 34 16.58 -13.16 -8.02
N VAL A 35 16.82 -12.16 -7.18
CA VAL A 35 17.99 -12.11 -6.27
C VAL A 35 17.93 -13.22 -5.22
N ILE A 36 16.77 -13.46 -4.61
CA ILE A 36 16.58 -14.54 -3.65
C ILE A 36 16.75 -15.91 -4.31
N ARG A 37 16.26 -16.11 -5.54
CA ARG A 37 16.48 -17.36 -6.32
C ARG A 37 17.96 -17.65 -6.56
N GLN A 38 18.79 -16.62 -6.71
CA GLN A 38 20.24 -16.76 -6.88
C GLN A 38 20.97 -17.11 -5.57
N GLY A 39 20.28 -17.16 -4.43
CA GLY A 39 20.89 -17.43 -3.12
C GLY A 39 21.47 -16.21 -2.43
N LYS A 40 21.26 -15.01 -2.99
CA LYS A 40 21.79 -13.75 -2.46
C LYS A 40 20.82 -13.16 -1.44
N LEU A 41 20.64 -13.83 -0.32
CA LEU A 41 19.68 -13.45 0.72
C LEU A 41 19.97 -12.05 1.30
N GLU A 42 21.24 -11.70 1.47
CA GLU A 42 21.64 -10.37 1.97
C GLU A 42 21.22 -9.24 1.03
N GLU A 43 21.49 -9.39 -0.27
CA GLU A 43 21.09 -8.41 -1.29
C GLU A 43 19.57 -8.31 -1.38
N GLY A 44 18.87 -9.45 -1.31
CA GLY A 44 17.41 -9.50 -1.29
C GLY A 44 16.82 -8.79 -0.07
N GLY A 45 17.38 -9.02 1.12
CA GLY A 45 16.95 -8.35 2.36
C GLY A 45 17.10 -6.84 2.29
N VAL A 46 18.26 -6.35 1.82
CA VAL A 46 18.47 -4.91 1.62
C VAL A 46 17.45 -4.31 0.65
N LYS A 47 17.09 -5.02 -0.42
CA LYS A 47 16.07 -4.56 -1.37
C LYS A 47 14.66 -4.55 -0.75
N VAL A 48 14.27 -5.58 0.01
CA VAL A 48 12.99 -5.62 0.74
C VAL A 48 12.88 -4.47 1.73
N LEU A 49 13.92 -4.23 2.54
CA LEU A 49 13.97 -3.13 3.51
C LEU A 49 13.81 -1.75 2.87
N ASN A 50 14.32 -1.57 1.64
CA ASN A 50 14.17 -0.33 0.89
C ASN A 50 12.78 -0.16 0.25
N LEU A 51 12.09 -1.27 0.00
CA LEU A 51 10.79 -1.29 -0.67
C LEU A 51 9.63 -0.95 0.28
N ILE A 52 9.64 -1.51 1.50
CA ILE A 52 8.61 -1.30 2.55
C ILE A 52 8.27 0.19 2.77
N PRO A 53 9.23 1.09 3.08
CA PRO A 53 8.90 2.50 3.35
C PRO A 53 8.30 3.20 2.14
N ARG A 54 8.68 2.80 0.92
CA ARG A 54 8.20 3.41 -0.33
C ARG A 54 6.77 3.01 -0.64
N VAL A 55 6.47 1.71 -0.52
CA VAL A 55 5.12 1.19 -0.69
C VAL A 55 4.19 1.79 0.36
N SER A 56 4.63 1.87 1.62
CA SER A 56 3.83 2.46 2.70
C SER A 56 3.49 3.93 2.42
N MET A 57 4.47 4.72 2.01
CA MET A 57 4.25 6.15 1.72
C MET A 57 3.38 6.37 0.48
N ALA A 58 3.68 5.69 -0.62
CA ALA A 58 2.91 5.85 -1.85
C ALA A 58 1.47 5.35 -1.68
N GLY A 59 1.27 4.20 -1.01
CA GLY A 59 -0.06 3.68 -0.69
C GLY A 59 -0.89 4.62 0.17
N ARG A 60 -0.30 5.18 1.25
CA ARG A 60 -0.98 6.18 2.09
C ARG A 60 -1.37 7.43 1.31
N LEU A 61 -0.53 7.89 0.37
CA LEU A 61 -0.84 9.06 -0.45
C LEU A 61 -2.01 8.79 -1.40
N VAL A 62 -2.02 7.64 -2.08
CA VAL A 62 -3.12 7.24 -2.97
C VAL A 62 -4.44 7.13 -2.22
N ILE A 63 -4.44 6.51 -1.03
CA ILE A 63 -5.63 6.42 -0.19
C ILE A 63 -6.13 7.82 0.21
N ARG A 64 -5.21 8.71 0.61
CA ARG A 64 -5.56 10.09 1.01
C ARG A 64 -6.14 10.92 -0.14
N ASP A 65 -5.57 10.82 -1.34
CA ASP A 65 -6.07 11.54 -2.52
C ASP A 65 -7.40 10.96 -3.02
N ALA A 66 -7.54 9.63 -3.01
CA ALA A 66 -8.81 8.96 -3.29
C ALA A 66 -9.90 9.43 -2.32
N LEU A 67 -9.57 9.62 -1.04
CA LEU A 67 -10.47 10.17 -0.03
C LEU A 67 -10.84 11.64 -0.31
N SER A 68 -9.82 12.47 -0.62
CA SER A 68 -9.99 13.92 -0.83
C SER A 68 -10.80 14.26 -2.08
N SER A 69 -10.69 13.45 -3.14
CA SER A 69 -11.48 13.59 -4.37
C SER A 69 -12.97 13.22 -4.20
N SER A 70 -13.34 12.63 -3.06
CA SER A 70 -14.62 11.96 -2.87
C SER A 70 -15.57 12.62 -1.86
N THR A 71 -15.13 13.70 -1.18
CA THR A 71 -16.00 14.48 -0.29
C THR A 71 -16.68 15.62 -1.06
N PRO A 72 -18.02 15.65 -1.18
CA PRO A 72 -18.71 16.90 -1.43
C PRO A 72 -18.59 17.72 -0.15
N VAL A 73 -17.95 18.89 -0.24
CA VAL A 73 -17.88 19.90 0.82
C VAL A 73 -19.31 20.38 1.13
N GLY A 74 -20.02 19.62 1.94
CA GLY A 74 -21.32 19.95 2.52
C GLY A 74 -21.12 20.66 3.85
N SER A 75 -20.38 21.77 3.86
CA SER A 75 -20.48 22.75 4.94
C SER A 75 -21.82 23.46 4.78
N THR A 76 -22.89 22.86 5.29
CA THR A 76 -24.13 23.58 5.55
C THR A 76 -24.30 23.61 7.06
N THR A 77 -23.91 24.75 7.62
CA THR A 77 -24.34 25.27 8.90
C THR A 77 -25.79 24.85 9.15
N VAL A 78 -26.00 23.92 10.09
CA VAL A 78 -27.34 23.55 10.57
C VAL A 78 -27.84 24.73 11.40
N SER A 79 -28.43 25.71 10.72
CA SER A 79 -29.27 26.71 11.34
C SER A 79 -30.61 26.05 11.67
N ASN A 80 -30.89 25.93 12.97
CA ASN A 80 -32.18 25.68 13.59
C ASN A 80 -33.41 25.88 12.69
N ILE A 81 -34.04 24.79 12.26
CA ILE A 81 -35.46 24.80 11.89
C ILE A 81 -36.09 23.53 12.46
N LYS A 82 -36.88 23.71 13.53
CA LYS A 82 -37.90 22.77 13.95
C LYS A 82 -38.98 22.80 12.88
N ASP A 83 -39.21 21.72 12.16
CA ASP A 83 -40.45 21.52 11.42
C ASP A 83 -40.81 20.04 11.42
N ASP A 84 -41.99 19.76 11.98
CA ASP A 84 -42.72 18.51 11.90
C ASP A 84 -43.06 18.20 10.43
N ASN A 85 -42.52 17.13 9.85
CA ASN A 85 -43.12 16.50 8.66
C ASN A 85 -42.59 15.09 8.41
N ASP A 86 -43.47 14.13 8.66
CA ASP A 86 -43.33 12.70 8.41
C ASP A 86 -43.68 12.40 6.94
N ASN A 87 -42.82 12.82 6.00
CA ASN A 87 -42.81 12.29 4.64
C ASN A 87 -41.61 12.81 3.84
N GLN A 88 -40.98 11.93 3.07
CA GLN A 88 -39.86 12.17 2.14
C GLN A 88 -38.46 12.34 2.76
N ASN A 89 -37.83 11.20 3.06
CA ASN A 89 -36.37 11.14 3.17
C ASN A 89 -35.76 9.95 2.38
N GLU A 90 -36.10 9.86 1.10
CA GLU A 90 -35.44 8.93 0.15
C GLU A 90 -34.01 9.43 -0.16
N ASN A 91 -33.80 10.75 -0.24
CA ASN A 91 -32.49 11.35 -0.52
C ASN A 91 -31.47 11.16 0.61
N GLY A 92 -31.88 11.24 1.88
CA GLY A 92 -31.01 10.99 3.02
C GLY A 92 -30.62 9.52 3.15
N LYS A 93 -31.53 8.59 2.82
CA LYS A 93 -31.18 7.16 2.73
C LYS A 93 -30.19 6.87 1.61
N MET A 94 -30.29 7.57 0.48
CA MET A 94 -29.34 7.44 -0.64
C MET A 94 -27.94 7.99 -0.31
N LEU A 95 -27.87 9.18 0.32
CA LEU A 95 -26.62 9.77 0.83
C LEU A 95 -25.95 8.88 1.88
N GLN A 96 -26.74 8.29 2.78
CA GLN A 96 -26.22 7.37 3.80
C GLN A 96 -25.69 6.06 3.19
N ARG A 97 -26.35 5.55 2.14
CA ARG A 97 -25.91 4.35 1.41
C ARG A 97 -24.64 4.61 0.59
N GLN A 98 -24.51 5.79 -0.03
CA GLN A 98 -23.28 6.19 -0.71
C GLN A 98 -22.12 6.30 0.27
N ALA A 99 -22.31 6.96 1.42
CA ALA A 99 -21.31 7.04 2.47
C ALA A 99 -20.87 5.66 2.98
N THR A 100 -21.81 4.72 3.12
CA THR A 100 -21.51 3.34 3.56
C THR A 100 -20.70 2.57 2.50
N ILE A 101 -21.05 2.69 1.22
CA ILE A 101 -20.28 2.06 0.13
C ILE A 101 -18.86 2.64 0.04
N GLN A 102 -18.70 3.93 0.35
CA GLN A 102 -17.42 4.63 0.31
C GLN A 102 -16.50 4.21 1.46
N GLN A 103 -17.04 4.14 2.68
CA GLN A 103 -16.32 3.59 3.84
C GLN A 103 -15.86 2.15 3.59
N LEU A 104 -16.70 1.33 2.95
CA LEU A 104 -16.32 -0.05 2.61
C LEU A 104 -15.15 -0.10 1.62
N LYS A 105 -15.11 0.78 0.61
CA LYS A 105 -13.98 0.86 -0.33
C LYS A 105 -12.69 1.35 0.33
N GLU A 106 -12.80 2.31 1.25
CA GLU A 106 -11.67 2.80 2.05
C GLU A 106 -11.08 1.68 2.90
N THR A 107 -11.91 1.00 3.68
CA THR A 107 -11.48 -0.13 4.51
C THR A 107 -10.86 -1.24 3.65
N GLN A 108 -11.37 -1.48 2.43
CA GLN A 108 -10.79 -2.46 1.51
C GLN A 108 -9.39 -2.05 1.01
N LEU A 109 -9.20 -0.80 0.60
CA LEU A 109 -7.90 -0.30 0.15
C LEU A 109 -6.86 -0.30 1.26
N GLU A 110 -7.25 0.14 2.46
CA GLU A 110 -6.39 0.09 3.65
C GLU A 110 -6.05 -1.36 4.03
N SER A 111 -7.02 -2.28 3.97
CA SER A 111 -6.77 -3.70 4.24
C SER A 111 -5.79 -4.29 3.24
N SER A 112 -5.94 -4.00 1.94
CA SER A 112 -5.01 -4.44 0.90
C SER A 112 -3.59 -3.90 1.13
N LEU A 113 -3.45 -2.61 1.41
CA LEU A 113 -2.14 -2.00 1.70
C LEU A 113 -1.48 -2.64 2.94
N ASN A 114 -2.25 -2.87 4.00
CA ASN A 114 -1.74 -3.51 5.21
C ASN A 114 -1.33 -4.96 4.94
N ASN A 115 -2.09 -5.71 4.14
CA ASN A 115 -1.72 -7.08 3.77
C ASN A 115 -0.37 -7.10 3.03
N VAL A 116 -0.19 -6.23 2.04
CA VAL A 116 1.08 -6.11 1.30
C VAL A 116 2.25 -5.78 2.24
N LEU A 117 2.08 -4.80 3.13
CA LEU A 117 3.12 -4.40 4.08
C LEU A 117 3.46 -5.51 5.07
N ASN A 118 2.46 -6.24 5.55
CA ASN A 118 2.66 -7.38 6.45
C ASN A 118 3.45 -8.49 5.76
N SER A 119 3.08 -8.88 4.54
CA SER A 119 3.80 -9.92 3.80
C SER A 119 5.26 -9.54 3.50
N PHE A 120 5.54 -8.26 3.16
CA PHE A 120 6.92 -7.81 3.01
C PHE A 120 7.70 -7.78 4.34
N GLY A 121 7.04 -7.44 5.44
CA GLY A 121 7.63 -7.51 6.78
C GLY A 121 7.98 -8.94 7.19
N GLU A 122 7.10 -9.90 6.91
CA GLU A 122 7.36 -11.32 7.13
C GLU A 122 8.51 -11.84 6.26
N CYS A 123 8.59 -11.40 4.99
CA CYS A 123 9.72 -11.71 4.12
C CYS A 123 11.06 -11.23 4.70
N ASP A 124 11.13 -10.01 5.24
CA ASP A 124 12.35 -9.49 5.87
C ASP A 124 12.78 -10.34 7.07
N ILE A 125 11.81 -10.69 7.94
CA ILE A 125 12.07 -11.58 9.09
C ILE A 125 12.65 -12.91 8.60
N MET A 126 12.02 -13.56 7.61
CA MET A 126 12.49 -14.85 7.10
C MET A 126 13.84 -14.76 6.40
N ILE A 127 14.11 -13.66 5.68
CA ILE A 127 15.44 -13.41 5.11
C ILE A 127 16.48 -13.31 6.22
N GLY A 128 16.19 -12.56 7.28
CA GLY A 128 17.05 -12.46 8.46
C GLY A 128 17.30 -13.81 9.13
N GLN A 129 16.25 -14.62 9.32
CA GLN A 129 16.35 -15.98 9.86
C GLN A 129 17.18 -16.89 8.92
N GLY A 130 17.01 -16.75 7.61
CA GLY A 130 17.76 -17.49 6.60
C GLY A 130 19.26 -17.16 6.61
N ILE A 131 19.62 -15.88 6.73
CA ILE A 131 21.02 -15.42 6.84
C ILE A 131 21.67 -15.93 8.13
N ARG A 132 20.92 -15.95 9.24
CA ARG A 132 21.41 -16.48 10.53
C ARG A 132 21.46 -18.01 10.59
N GLY A 133 20.93 -18.71 9.58
CA GLY A 133 20.85 -20.17 9.54
C GLY A 133 19.75 -20.77 10.43
N GLU A 134 18.82 -19.97 10.92
CA GLU A 134 17.71 -20.40 11.81
C GLU A 134 16.67 -21.25 11.06
N LEU A 135 16.60 -21.12 9.73
CA LEU A 135 15.74 -21.91 8.85
C LEU A 135 16.40 -23.22 8.37
N GLY A 136 17.59 -23.55 8.90
CA GLY A 136 18.35 -24.74 8.51
C GLY A 136 19.14 -24.53 7.22
N VAL A 137 18.86 -25.31 6.18
CA VAL A 137 19.58 -25.23 4.90
C VAL A 137 19.10 -24.00 4.11
N VAL A 138 20.03 -23.24 3.53
CA VAL A 138 19.75 -22.02 2.74
C VAL A 138 18.65 -22.25 1.70
N THR A 139 18.64 -23.41 1.04
CA THR A 139 17.61 -23.77 0.05
C THR A 139 16.20 -23.82 0.62
N VAL A 140 16.01 -24.28 1.87
CA VAL A 140 14.71 -24.31 2.55
C VAL A 140 14.26 -22.90 2.89
N ALA A 141 15.19 -22.06 3.37
CA ALA A 141 14.93 -20.64 3.59
C ALA A 141 14.47 -19.95 2.30
N GLN A 142 15.19 -20.16 1.19
CA GLN A 142 14.85 -19.59 -0.11
C GLN A 142 13.44 -20.00 -0.59
N ILE A 143 13.07 -21.28 -0.47
CA ILE A 143 11.74 -21.74 -0.90
C ILE A 143 10.63 -21.03 -0.11
N ASN A 144 10.80 -20.91 1.21
CA ASN A 144 9.82 -20.22 2.05
C ASN A 144 9.75 -18.73 1.70
N ILE A 145 10.90 -18.05 1.61
CA ILE A 145 10.98 -16.62 1.27
C ILE A 145 10.33 -16.34 -0.10
N LEU A 146 10.57 -17.21 -1.08
CA LEU A 146 9.99 -17.06 -2.42
C LEU A 146 8.47 -17.26 -2.45
N ARG A 147 7.92 -18.14 -1.59
CA ARG A 147 6.46 -18.31 -1.48
C ARG A 147 5.81 -17.07 -0.88
N GLU A 148 6.35 -16.55 0.22
CA GLU A 148 5.81 -15.35 0.86
C GLU A 148 5.93 -14.11 -0.04
N LEU A 149 7.06 -13.95 -0.76
CA LEU A 149 7.21 -12.89 -1.75
C LEU A 149 6.18 -12.99 -2.87
N GLN A 150 5.88 -14.22 -3.32
CA GLN A 150 4.91 -14.43 -4.38
C GLN A 150 3.48 -14.09 -3.93
N ASP A 151 3.13 -14.39 -2.68
CA ASP A 151 1.84 -14.01 -2.11
C ASP A 151 1.76 -12.50 -1.84
N ALA A 152 2.86 -11.86 -1.44
CA ALA A 152 2.97 -10.40 -1.33
C ALA A 152 2.75 -9.71 -2.68
N ILE A 153 3.35 -10.22 -3.75
CA ILE A 153 3.18 -9.70 -5.12
C ILE A 153 1.74 -9.91 -5.61
N ARG A 154 1.12 -11.05 -5.31
CA ARG A 154 -0.30 -11.29 -5.63
C ARG A 154 -1.25 -10.37 -4.88
N ALA A 155 -0.94 -10.03 -3.63
CA ALA A 155 -1.73 -9.07 -2.86
C ALA A 155 -1.59 -7.62 -3.38
N TYR A 156 -0.57 -7.37 -4.21
CA TYR A 156 -0.31 -6.09 -4.86
C TYR A 156 -1.17 -5.86 -6.10
N ASP A 157 -1.60 -6.93 -6.77
CA ASP A 157 -2.40 -6.93 -8.01
C ASP A 157 -3.91 -6.87 -7.73
#